data_AF-A0A962QSR5-F1
#
_entry.id   AF-A0A962QSR5-F1
#
_cell.length_a   1.000
_cell.length_b   1.000
_cell.length_c   1.000
_cell.angle_alpha   90.00
_cell.angle_beta   90.00
_cell.angle_gamma   90.00
#
_symmetry.space_group_name_H-M   'P 1'
#
loop_
_entity.id
_entity.type
_entity.pdbx_description
1 polymer ?
#
loop_
_entity_poly.entity_id
_entity_poly.type
_entity_poly.pdbx_seq_one_letter_code
_entity_poly.pdbx_strand_id
1 'polypeptide(L)'
;MATEITHSNGGADSIAVPPSKTTAADATPEIRANAPGGLRVIRRNGKVTNFDANKIAVAMTKAFLAVEGGSAAASRRVHDLVQALTEQLCEALFRRNPAGGTIHIEEIQDQVELALMRSGEHKVARAYVLYREEQKRKRSEEAAKKQTAKPEHLVNIVRADGSTQPLDVERLRRLVGEACSGLEAVTVDSILDDTCRNLFDGVKERDVSQALVMSARTLIEKEPNYSHAAARLLMDMLRREALGFLAMDTSVATQAEMGERYSEYFANYIKRGADLELLDKRLTQYDLPRLGAALKPERDLQFTYLGL
;
A
#
# COMPACT_ATOMS: atom_id res chain seq x y z
N MET A 1 -43.55 -76.68 5.25
CA MET A 1 -44.74 -75.81 5.14
C MET A 1 -44.26 -74.39 5.36
N ALA A 2 -43.92 -73.70 4.27
CA ALA A 2 -44.66 -72.55 3.72
C ALA A 2 -44.22 -71.25 4.45
N THR A 3 -43.74 -70.18 3.81
CA THR A 3 -44.16 -69.63 2.52
C THR A 3 -43.04 -68.72 1.96
N GLU A 4 -42.84 -68.75 0.64
CA GLU A 4 -42.11 -67.76 -0.16
C GLU A 4 -42.80 -66.40 -0.15
N ILE A 5 -42.05 -65.29 -0.17
CA ILE A 5 -42.39 -64.11 -1.00
C ILE A 5 -41.08 -63.51 -1.53
N THR A 6 -40.99 -63.48 -2.85
CA THR A 6 -40.02 -62.80 -3.72
C THR A 6 -40.24 -61.29 -3.70
N HIS A 7 -39.19 -60.46 -3.89
CA HIS A 7 -39.26 -59.24 -4.71
C HIS A 7 -37.87 -58.83 -5.21
N SER A 8 -37.89 -58.30 -6.43
CA SER A 8 -36.85 -58.07 -7.43
C SER A 8 -36.05 -56.77 -7.28
N ASN A 9 -34.77 -56.80 -7.68
CA ASN A 9 -34.01 -55.79 -8.46
C ASN A 9 -32.52 -56.12 -8.29
N GLY A 10 -31.61 -56.01 -9.25
CA GLY A 10 -31.56 -55.41 -10.58
C GLY A 10 -30.05 -55.39 -10.89
N GLY A 11 -29.66 -55.88 -12.08
CA GLY A 11 -28.28 -56.25 -12.40
C GLY A 11 -27.26 -55.12 -12.28
N ALA A 12 -26.08 -55.47 -11.76
CA ALA A 12 -24.87 -54.65 -11.81
C ALA A 12 -23.83 -55.35 -12.70
N ASP A 13 -23.86 -55.07 -14.00
CA ASP A 13 -22.75 -55.36 -14.90
C ASP A 13 -21.87 -54.12 -15.02
N SER A 14 -20.67 -54.23 -14.46
CA SER A 14 -19.61 -53.24 -14.49
C SER A 14 -18.93 -53.21 -15.87
N ILE A 15 -19.26 -52.23 -16.71
CA ILE A 15 -18.50 -51.93 -17.93
C ILE A 15 -17.39 -50.94 -17.55
N ALA A 16 -16.17 -51.45 -17.35
CA ALA A 16 -14.97 -50.64 -17.18
C ALA A 16 -14.50 -50.11 -18.56
N VAL A 17 -14.63 -48.80 -18.79
CA VAL A 17 -13.99 -48.09 -19.90
C VAL A 17 -12.62 -47.59 -19.41
N PRO A 18 -11.49 -47.93 -20.05
CA PRO A 18 -10.18 -47.41 -19.65
C PRO A 18 -10.05 -45.92 -20.08
N PRO A 19 -9.38 -45.06 -19.30
CA PRO A 19 -9.17 -43.68 -19.71
C PRO A 19 -8.21 -43.63 -20.91
N SER A 20 -8.66 -42.99 -21.99
CA SER A 20 -7.87 -42.69 -23.17
C SER A 20 -6.61 -41.89 -22.79
N LYS A 21 -5.45 -42.34 -23.27
CA LYS A 21 -4.20 -41.58 -23.22
C LYS A 21 -4.33 -40.39 -24.18
N THR A 22 -4.66 -39.21 -23.66
CA THR A 22 -4.62 -37.96 -24.42
C THR A 22 -3.15 -37.64 -24.74
N THR A 23 -2.76 -37.81 -25.99
CA THR A 23 -1.45 -37.37 -26.51
C THR A 23 -1.36 -35.85 -26.49
N ALA A 24 -0.18 -35.33 -26.13
CA ALA A 24 0.12 -33.91 -25.91
C ALA A 24 0.06 -32.99 -27.17
N ALA A 25 -0.56 -33.45 -28.25
CA ALA A 25 -0.60 -32.73 -29.53
C ALA A 25 -1.73 -31.70 -29.63
N ASP A 26 -2.84 -31.85 -28.88
CA ASP A 26 -4.07 -31.06 -29.07
C ASP A 26 -4.38 -29.99 -28.00
N ALA A 27 -3.38 -29.51 -27.27
CA ALA A 27 -3.58 -28.45 -26.27
C ALA A 27 -3.50 -27.04 -26.90
N THR A 28 -4.53 -26.21 -26.66
CA THR A 28 -4.57 -24.75 -26.96
C THR A 28 -3.34 -24.02 -26.37
N PRO A 29 -2.89 -22.90 -26.97
CA PRO A 29 -1.66 -22.21 -26.58
C PRO A 29 -1.63 -21.75 -25.10
N GLU A 30 -2.80 -21.56 -24.48
CA GLU A 30 -2.94 -21.24 -23.06
C GLU A 30 -2.69 -22.45 -22.13
N ILE A 31 -2.98 -23.68 -22.58
CA ILE A 31 -2.75 -24.91 -21.80
C ILE A 31 -1.27 -25.33 -21.90
N ARG A 32 -0.61 -25.08 -23.04
CA ARG A 32 0.87 -25.20 -23.17
C ARG A 32 1.64 -24.23 -22.28
N ALA A 33 1.03 -23.12 -21.87
CA ALA A 33 1.66 -22.14 -20.96
C ALA A 33 1.80 -22.64 -19.50
N ASN A 34 1.13 -23.75 -19.15
CA ASN A 34 1.10 -24.32 -17.79
C ASN A 34 1.83 -25.67 -17.68
N ALA A 35 2.67 -26.04 -18.65
CA ALA A 35 3.45 -27.27 -18.59
C ALA A 35 4.51 -27.23 -17.45
N PRO A 36 4.56 -28.23 -16.57
CA PRO A 36 5.53 -28.29 -15.48
C PRO A 36 6.97 -28.43 -16.02
N GLY A 37 7.89 -27.61 -15.49
CA GLY A 37 9.33 -27.64 -15.82
C GLY A 37 9.86 -26.44 -16.62
N GLY A 38 8.99 -25.55 -17.14
CA GLY A 38 9.40 -24.36 -17.90
C GLY A 38 9.69 -23.13 -17.03
N LEU A 39 10.73 -22.36 -17.38
CA LEU A 39 11.01 -21.07 -16.74
C LEU A 39 10.06 -19.99 -17.27
N ARG A 40 9.46 -19.21 -16.36
CA ARG A 40 8.51 -18.13 -16.68
C ARG A 40 9.04 -16.80 -16.21
N VAL A 41 8.68 -15.73 -16.92
CA VAL A 41 9.10 -14.35 -16.64
C VAL A 41 7.88 -13.53 -16.27
N ILE A 42 7.91 -12.95 -15.09
CA ILE A 42 6.94 -11.95 -14.64
C ILE A 42 7.34 -10.62 -15.25
N ARG A 43 6.56 -10.15 -16.23
CA ARG A 43 6.75 -8.82 -16.83
C ARG A 43 6.36 -7.74 -15.83
N ARG A 44 6.82 -6.52 -16.10
CA ARG A 44 6.63 -5.34 -15.25
C ARG A 44 5.17 -4.96 -15.01
N ASN A 45 4.27 -5.38 -15.88
CA ASN A 45 2.83 -5.19 -15.77
C ASN A 45 2.14 -6.36 -15.02
N GLY A 46 2.89 -7.24 -14.37
CA GLY A 46 2.37 -8.43 -13.69
C GLY A 46 2.05 -9.61 -14.61
N LYS A 47 2.07 -9.43 -15.95
CA LYS A 47 1.76 -10.51 -16.89
C LYS A 47 2.89 -11.53 -16.95
N VAL A 48 2.56 -12.79 -16.71
CA VAL A 48 3.49 -13.91 -16.85
C VAL A 48 3.62 -14.30 -18.32
N THR A 49 4.85 -14.51 -18.78
CA THR A 49 5.17 -15.01 -20.12
C THR A 49 6.25 -16.07 -20.05
N ASN A 50 6.32 -16.94 -21.05
CA ASN A 50 7.40 -17.92 -21.14
C ASN A 50 8.77 -17.23 -21.29
N PHE A 51 9.80 -17.84 -20.70
CA PHE A 51 11.19 -17.41 -20.91
C PHE A 51 11.59 -17.59 -22.38
N ASP A 52 12.27 -16.58 -22.91
CA ASP A 52 12.72 -16.53 -24.30
C ASP A 52 14.12 -15.91 -24.36
N ALA A 53 15.13 -16.75 -24.62
CA ALA A 53 16.53 -16.35 -24.69
C ALA A 53 16.80 -15.35 -25.82
N ASN A 54 16.02 -15.38 -26.91
CA ASN A 54 16.20 -14.47 -28.04
C ASN A 54 16.00 -13.01 -27.62
N LYS A 55 15.11 -12.74 -26.64
CA LYS A 55 14.91 -11.38 -26.13
C LYS A 55 16.14 -10.84 -25.41
N ILE A 56 16.90 -11.71 -24.77
CA ILE A 56 18.15 -11.36 -24.08
C ILE A 56 19.22 -11.03 -25.12
N ALA A 57 19.41 -11.91 -26.11
CA ALA A 57 20.35 -11.69 -27.21
C ALA A 57 20.06 -10.37 -27.96
N VAL A 58 18.78 -10.08 -28.27
CA VAL A 58 18.39 -8.82 -28.92
C VAL A 58 18.68 -7.61 -28.03
N ALA A 59 18.44 -7.69 -26.72
CA ALA A 59 18.73 -6.60 -25.80
C ALA A 59 20.24 -6.33 -25.69
N MET A 60 21.05 -7.39 -25.60
CA MET A 60 22.52 -7.28 -25.58
C MET A 60 23.05 -6.70 -26.90
N THR A 61 22.56 -7.18 -28.04
CA THR A 61 22.96 -6.66 -29.36
C THR A 61 22.67 -5.16 -29.48
N LYS A 62 21.51 -4.70 -29.01
CA LYS A 62 21.18 -3.26 -28.97
C LYS A 62 22.15 -2.45 -28.11
N ALA A 63 22.63 -3.03 -27.01
CA ALA A 63 23.63 -2.39 -26.16
C ALA A 63 24.97 -2.22 -26.89
N PHE A 64 25.44 -3.27 -27.60
CA PHE A 64 26.66 -3.20 -28.42
C PHE A 64 26.52 -2.19 -29.55
N LEU A 65 25.39 -2.18 -30.26
CA LEU A 65 25.11 -1.21 -31.33
C LEU A 65 25.12 0.24 -30.84
N ALA A 66 24.66 0.48 -29.62
CA ALA A 66 24.64 1.83 -29.04
C ALA A 66 26.06 2.38 -28.75
N VAL A 67 27.05 1.50 -28.54
CA VAL A 67 28.44 1.90 -28.21
C VAL A 67 29.36 1.84 -29.43
N GLU A 68 29.26 0.78 -30.23
CA GLU A 68 30.14 0.52 -31.37
C GLU A 68 29.57 1.03 -32.71
N GLY A 69 28.32 1.48 -32.72
CA GLY A 69 27.64 2.01 -33.90
C GLY A 69 27.17 0.93 -34.90
N GLY A 70 26.77 1.36 -36.10
CA GLY A 70 26.20 0.47 -37.12
C GLY A 70 27.14 -0.63 -37.63
N SER A 71 28.46 -0.47 -37.47
CA SER A 71 29.46 -1.49 -37.84
C SER A 71 29.36 -2.76 -36.98
N ALA A 72 28.82 -2.66 -35.77
CA ALA A 72 28.60 -3.82 -34.90
C ALA A 72 27.44 -4.70 -35.37
N ALA A 73 26.53 -4.19 -36.20
CA ALA A 73 25.36 -4.95 -36.68
C ALA A 73 25.76 -6.16 -37.54
N ALA A 74 26.84 -6.03 -38.31
CA ALA A 74 27.39 -7.08 -39.16
C ALA A 74 28.63 -7.76 -38.55
N SER A 75 29.04 -7.37 -37.35
CA SER A 75 30.26 -7.88 -36.72
C SER A 75 30.05 -9.29 -36.18
N ARG A 76 30.71 -10.27 -36.79
CA ARG A 76 30.67 -11.67 -36.34
C ARG A 76 31.14 -11.81 -34.89
N ARG A 77 32.18 -11.06 -34.50
CA ARG A 77 32.67 -11.02 -33.11
C ARG A 77 31.57 -10.65 -32.11
N VAL A 78 30.74 -9.66 -32.43
CA VAL A 78 29.67 -9.19 -31.53
C VAL A 78 28.59 -10.25 -31.40
N HIS A 79 28.19 -10.86 -32.52
CA HIS A 79 27.22 -11.96 -32.50
C HIS A 79 27.70 -13.16 -31.70
N ASP A 80 28.96 -13.60 -31.90
CA ASP A 80 29.55 -14.71 -31.16
C ASP A 80 29.62 -14.41 -29.66
N LEU A 81 30.00 -13.18 -29.28
CA LEU A 81 30.08 -12.76 -27.88
C LEU A 81 28.69 -12.68 -27.23
N VAL A 82 27.71 -12.08 -27.91
CA VAL A 82 26.33 -12.00 -27.42
C VAL A 82 25.73 -13.39 -27.25
N GLN A 83 25.98 -14.31 -28.18
CA GLN A 83 25.53 -15.69 -28.07
C GLN A 83 26.15 -16.38 -26.85
N ALA A 84 27.47 -16.31 -26.69
CA ALA A 84 28.17 -16.92 -25.56
C ALA A 84 27.67 -16.38 -24.21
N LEU A 85 27.46 -15.06 -24.09
CA LEU A 85 26.95 -14.46 -22.87
C LEU A 85 25.48 -14.82 -22.61
N THR A 86 24.67 -14.92 -23.66
CA THR A 86 23.26 -15.34 -23.54
C THR A 86 23.18 -16.80 -23.06
N GLU A 87 24.02 -17.68 -23.60
CA GLU A 87 24.10 -19.09 -23.18
C GLU A 87 24.53 -19.22 -21.71
N GLN A 88 25.60 -18.53 -21.32
CA GLN A 88 26.06 -18.50 -19.92
C GLN A 88 24.99 -18.01 -18.95
N LEU A 89 24.24 -16.97 -19.34
CA LEU A 89 23.16 -16.43 -18.53
C LEU A 89 21.98 -17.40 -18.44
N CYS A 90 21.60 -18.05 -19.54
CA CYS A 90 20.56 -19.07 -19.54
C CYS A 90 20.94 -20.22 -18.61
N GLU A 91 22.17 -20.74 -18.72
CA GLU A 91 22.66 -21.79 -17.83
C GLU A 91 22.64 -21.37 -16.36
N ALA A 92 23.03 -20.13 -16.04
CA ALA A 92 22.99 -19.61 -14.68
C ALA A 92 21.56 -19.53 -14.13
N LEU A 93 20.60 -19.08 -14.95
CA LEU A 93 19.18 -18.98 -14.58
C LEU A 93 18.54 -20.37 -14.37
N PHE A 94 18.85 -21.34 -15.23
CA PHE A 94 18.34 -22.72 -15.12
C PHE A 94 19.00 -23.47 -13.95
N ARG A 95 20.31 -23.29 -13.71
CA ARG A 95 20.99 -23.89 -12.54
C ARG A 95 20.39 -23.43 -11.21
N ARG A 96 19.97 -22.17 -11.13
CA ARG A 96 19.36 -21.60 -9.93
C ARG A 96 17.89 -21.99 -9.75
N ASN A 97 17.23 -22.47 -10.82
CA ASN A 97 15.82 -22.87 -10.83
C ASN A 97 15.62 -24.27 -11.47
N PRO A 98 16.16 -25.34 -10.86
CA PRO A 98 16.18 -26.68 -11.45
C PRO A 98 14.80 -27.33 -11.60
N ALA A 99 13.80 -26.90 -10.82
CA ALA A 99 12.42 -27.37 -10.92
C ALA A 99 11.53 -26.48 -11.83
N GLY A 100 12.13 -25.51 -12.53
CA GLY A 100 11.40 -24.39 -13.13
C GLY A 100 10.99 -23.35 -12.08
N GLY A 101 10.30 -22.29 -12.51
CA GLY A 101 9.94 -21.20 -11.62
C GLY A 101 9.49 -19.93 -12.35
N THR A 102 9.17 -18.90 -11.57
CA THR A 102 8.87 -17.56 -12.08
C THR A 102 9.97 -16.60 -11.66
N ILE A 103 10.56 -15.90 -12.62
CA ILE A 103 11.62 -14.91 -12.42
C ILE A 103 11.07 -13.52 -12.75
N HIS A 104 11.40 -12.52 -11.95
CA HIS A 104 11.06 -11.14 -12.29
C HIS A 104 11.95 -10.62 -13.42
N ILE A 105 11.39 -9.88 -14.36
CA ILE A 105 12.17 -9.33 -15.49
C ILE A 105 13.36 -8.47 -15.05
N GLU A 106 13.28 -7.78 -13.91
CA GLU A 106 14.39 -7.01 -13.35
C GLU A 106 15.57 -7.91 -12.98
N GLU A 107 15.31 -9.10 -12.44
CA GLU A 107 16.35 -10.06 -12.06
C GLU A 107 17.13 -10.57 -13.28
N ILE A 108 16.45 -10.76 -14.42
CA ILE A 108 17.10 -11.09 -15.69
C ILE A 108 17.98 -9.93 -16.15
N GLN A 109 17.53 -8.68 -15.98
CA GLN A 109 18.33 -7.50 -16.34
C GLN A 109 19.59 -7.38 -15.50
N ASP A 110 19.49 -7.63 -14.18
CA ASP A 110 20.65 -7.62 -13.29
C ASP A 110 21.67 -8.70 -13.68
N GLN A 111 21.21 -9.88 -14.11
CA GLN A 111 22.12 -10.92 -14.63
C GLN A 111 22.80 -10.52 -15.94
N VAL A 112 22.10 -9.82 -16.85
CA VAL A 112 22.69 -9.31 -18.10
C VAL A 112 23.79 -8.30 -17.79
N GLU A 113 23.55 -7.39 -16.84
CA GLU A 113 24.54 -6.40 -16.40
C GLU A 113 25.77 -7.08 -15.81
N LEU A 114 25.56 -8.07 -14.93
CA LEU A 114 26.65 -8.83 -14.33
C LEU A 114 27.47 -9.59 -15.38
N ALA A 115 26.82 -10.19 -16.39
CA ALA A 115 27.48 -10.89 -17.48
C ALA A 115 28.37 -9.95 -18.31
N LEU A 116 27.85 -8.78 -18.69
CA LEU A 116 28.60 -7.74 -19.43
C LEU A 116 29.78 -7.18 -18.61
N MET A 117 29.63 -7.05 -17.29
CA MET A 117 30.72 -6.60 -16.43
C MET A 117 31.82 -7.66 -16.30
N ARG A 118 31.46 -8.95 -16.17
CA ARG A 118 32.41 -10.07 -16.05
C ARG A 118 33.16 -10.36 -17.35
N SER A 119 32.56 -10.05 -18.51
CA SER A 119 33.21 -10.21 -19.81
C SER A 119 34.22 -9.12 -20.14
N GLY A 120 34.37 -8.10 -19.27
CA GLY A 120 35.27 -6.96 -19.48
C GLY A 120 34.70 -5.88 -20.40
N GLU A 121 33.45 -6.02 -20.86
CA GLU A 121 32.79 -5.06 -21.77
C GLU A 121 32.18 -3.88 -20.99
N HIS A 122 33.00 -3.22 -20.18
CA HIS A 122 32.55 -2.18 -19.23
C HIS A 122 31.86 -0.99 -19.91
N LYS A 123 32.26 -0.63 -21.13
CA LYS A 123 31.63 0.46 -21.90
C LYS A 123 30.20 0.09 -22.28
N VAL A 124 29.98 -1.14 -22.72
CA VAL A 124 28.66 -1.68 -23.09
C VAL A 124 27.79 -1.87 -21.86
N ALA A 125 28.36 -2.42 -20.77
CA ALA A 125 27.67 -2.56 -19.49
C ALA A 125 27.16 -1.19 -18.98
N ARG A 126 28.02 -0.17 -18.97
CA ARG A 126 27.63 1.20 -18.55
C ARG A 126 26.54 1.79 -19.42
N ALA A 127 26.63 1.63 -20.74
CA ALA A 127 25.61 2.12 -21.67
C ALA A 127 24.27 1.41 -21.45
N TYR A 128 24.29 0.10 -21.18
CA TYR A 128 23.10 -0.69 -20.86
C TYR A 128 22.42 -0.22 -19.57
N VAL A 129 23.18 0.02 -18.49
CA VAL A 129 22.62 0.53 -17.23
C VAL A 129 21.99 1.91 -17.41
N LEU A 130 22.68 2.83 -18.11
CA LEU A 130 22.15 4.17 -18.39
C LEU A 130 20.85 4.11 -19.19
N TYR A 131 20.79 3.26 -20.22
CA TYR A 131 19.58 3.07 -21.01
C TYR A 131 18.43 2.47 -20.17
N ARG A 132 18.72 1.50 -19.30
CA ARG A 132 17.72 0.90 -18.39
C ARG A 132 17.12 1.95 -17.45
N GLU A 133 17.94 2.78 -16.83
CA GLU A 133 17.50 3.83 -15.91
C GLU A 133 16.71 4.93 -16.64
N GLU A 134 17.13 5.34 -17.83
CA GLU A 134 16.37 6.31 -18.63
C GLU A 134 14.98 5.76 -19.01
N GLN A 135 14.90 4.48 -19.40
CA GLN A 135 13.63 3.82 -19.68
C GLN A 135 12.77 3.62 -18.43
N LYS A 136 13.39 3.43 -17.25
CA LYS A 136 12.68 3.38 -15.97
C LYS A 136 12.08 4.74 -15.64
N ARG A 137 12.84 5.82 -15.84
CA ARG A 137 12.40 7.21 -15.65
C ARG A 137 11.26 7.59 -16.60
N LYS A 138 11.40 7.32 -17.90
CA LYS A 138 10.33 7.57 -18.89
C LYS A 138 9.03 6.85 -18.52
N ARG A 139 9.14 5.61 -18.01
CA ARG A 139 7.96 4.86 -17.56
C ARG A 139 7.36 5.38 -16.26
N SER A 140 8.17 5.84 -15.30
CA SER A 140 7.62 6.51 -14.11
C SER A 140 6.94 7.83 -14.47
N GLU A 141 7.49 8.58 -15.43
CA GLU A 141 6.89 9.81 -15.95
C GLU A 141 5.58 9.52 -16.71
N GLU A 142 5.54 8.47 -17.54
CA GLU A 142 4.31 8.03 -18.22
C GLU A 142 3.26 7.47 -17.26
N ALA A 143 3.67 6.75 -16.22
CA ALA A 143 2.78 6.28 -15.16
C ALA A 143 2.21 7.45 -14.35
N ALA A 144 3.05 8.45 -14.04
CA ALA A 144 2.61 9.69 -13.39
C ALA A 144 1.65 10.50 -14.29
N LYS A 145 1.89 10.55 -15.61
CA LYS A 145 1.00 11.21 -16.58
C LYS A 145 -0.33 10.47 -16.80
N LYS A 146 -0.34 9.14 -16.68
CA LYS A 146 -1.57 8.32 -16.74
C LYS A 146 -2.34 8.27 -15.41
N GLN A 147 -1.77 8.80 -14.32
CA GLN A 147 -2.42 8.94 -13.02
C GLN A 147 -3.25 10.24 -12.89
N THR A 148 -3.87 10.71 -13.97
CA THR A 148 -4.91 11.76 -13.91
C THR A 148 -6.27 11.26 -13.40
N ALA A 149 -6.39 9.98 -13.06
CA ALA A 149 -7.46 9.47 -12.23
C ALA A 149 -6.82 8.69 -11.07
N LYS A 150 -6.57 9.36 -9.93
CA LYS A 150 -6.44 8.65 -8.66
C LYS A 150 -7.71 7.77 -8.57
N PRO A 151 -7.63 6.44 -8.42
CA PRO A 151 -8.81 5.70 -8.03
C PRO A 151 -9.26 6.35 -6.72
N GLU A 152 -10.48 6.88 -6.70
CA GLU A 152 -11.14 7.18 -5.45
C GLU A 152 -11.15 5.85 -4.70
N HIS A 153 -10.24 5.70 -3.75
CA HIS A 153 -10.35 4.64 -2.76
C HIS A 153 -11.59 5.01 -1.94
N LEU A 154 -12.76 4.66 -2.47
CA LEU A 154 -14.06 4.74 -1.80
C LEU A 154 -14.04 3.66 -0.72
N VAL A 155 -13.26 3.92 0.32
CA VAL A 155 -13.30 3.14 1.55
C VAL A 155 -14.64 3.43 2.19
N ASN A 156 -15.44 2.40 2.44
CA ASN A 156 -16.66 2.57 3.22
C ASN A 156 -16.34 2.44 4.69
N ILE A 157 -16.91 3.33 5.48
CA ILE A 157 -16.81 3.34 6.93
C ILE A 157 -18.10 2.76 7.52
N VAL A 158 -17.96 1.95 8.57
CA VAL A 158 -19.08 1.46 9.38
C VAL A 158 -19.31 2.41 10.55
N ARG A 159 -20.51 2.98 10.64
CA ARG A 159 -20.96 3.85 11.74
C ARG A 159 -21.33 3.03 12.98
N ALA A 160 -21.55 3.72 14.11
CA ALA A 160 -21.97 3.09 15.36
C ALA A 160 -23.34 2.39 15.27
N ASP A 161 -24.20 2.82 14.34
CA ASP A 161 -25.51 2.22 14.04
C ASP A 161 -25.44 1.01 13.10
N GLY A 162 -24.24 0.64 12.64
CA GLY A 162 -24.01 -0.45 11.69
C GLY A 162 -24.24 -0.10 10.22
N SER A 163 -24.65 1.14 9.90
CA SER A 163 -24.76 1.60 8.52
C SER A 163 -23.38 1.86 7.89
N THR A 164 -23.29 1.70 6.58
CA THR A 164 -22.08 2.00 5.80
C THR A 164 -22.22 3.31 5.05
N GLN A 165 -21.16 4.12 5.05
CA GLN A 165 -21.09 5.36 4.27
C GLN A 165 -19.70 5.50 3.63
N PRO A 166 -19.59 6.06 2.42
CA PRO A 166 -18.29 6.41 1.86
C PRO A 166 -17.49 7.36 2.76
N LEU A 167 -16.17 7.17 2.81
CA LEU A 167 -15.23 8.03 3.52
C LEU A 167 -15.32 9.46 3.01
N ASP A 168 -15.64 10.38 3.92
CA ASP A 168 -15.64 11.82 3.64
C ASP A 168 -14.21 12.37 3.70
N VAL A 169 -13.53 12.29 2.56
CA VAL A 169 -12.14 12.77 2.40
C VAL A 169 -12.03 14.29 2.56
N GLU A 170 -13.08 15.04 2.21
CA GLU A 170 -13.09 16.51 2.35
C GLU A 170 -13.13 16.92 3.82
N ARG A 171 -13.94 16.23 4.64
CA ARG A 171 -13.95 16.41 6.09
C ARG A 171 -12.59 16.06 6.71
N LEU A 172 -11.98 14.94 6.30
CA LEU A 172 -10.64 14.58 6.79
C LEU A 172 -9.60 15.62 6.40
N ARG A 173 -9.64 16.11 5.16
CA ARG A 173 -8.73 17.15 4.68
C ARG A 173 -8.84 18.45 5.48
N ARG A 174 -10.06 18.86 5.84
CA ARG A 174 -10.26 20.04 6.71
C ARG A 174 -9.63 19.83 8.08
N LEU A 175 -9.91 18.68 8.71
CA LEU A 175 -9.38 18.34 10.04
C LEU A 175 -7.85 18.29 10.06
N VAL A 176 -7.24 17.63 9.08
CA VAL A 176 -5.77 17.58 8.95
C VAL A 176 -5.21 18.97 8.61
N GLY A 177 -5.90 19.75 7.78
CA GLY A 177 -5.53 21.13 7.46
C GLY A 177 -5.43 22.03 8.68
N GLU A 178 -6.40 21.93 9.59
CA GLU A 178 -6.37 22.64 10.88
C GLU A 178 -5.20 22.18 11.75
N ALA A 179 -4.99 20.86 11.85
CA ALA A 179 -3.88 20.30 12.63
C ALA A 179 -2.51 20.75 12.10
N CYS A 180 -2.35 20.84 10.78
CA CYS A 180 -1.12 21.30 10.12
C CYS A 180 -0.95 22.83 10.09
N SER A 181 -1.98 23.60 10.46
CA SER A 181 -1.95 25.05 10.36
C SER A 181 -0.83 25.67 11.21
N GLY A 182 -0.04 26.54 10.59
CA GLY A 182 1.08 27.23 11.26
C GLY A 182 2.29 26.35 11.58
N LEU A 183 2.38 25.13 11.02
CA LEU A 183 3.56 24.26 11.14
C LEU A 183 4.40 24.30 9.87
N GLU A 184 5.71 24.47 10.02
CA GLU A 184 6.65 24.44 8.90
C GLU A 184 6.95 23.00 8.46
N ALA A 185 7.17 22.80 7.15
CA ALA A 185 7.53 21.51 6.55
C ALA A 185 6.54 20.34 6.78
N VAL A 186 5.33 20.64 7.26
CA VAL A 186 4.24 19.67 7.44
C VAL A 186 3.25 19.81 6.28
N THR A 187 2.90 18.70 5.62
CA THR A 187 1.94 18.73 4.50
C THR A 187 0.74 17.82 4.77
N VAL A 188 -0.45 18.38 4.51
CA VAL A 188 -1.74 17.70 4.67
C VAL A 188 -1.80 16.43 3.83
N ASP A 189 -1.33 16.51 2.58
CA ASP A 189 -1.38 15.38 1.65
C ASP A 189 -0.51 14.21 2.11
N SER A 190 0.59 14.44 2.82
CA SER A 190 1.44 13.35 3.33
C SER A 190 0.72 12.51 4.39
N ILE A 191 -0.04 13.15 5.28
CA ILE A 191 -0.84 12.46 6.29
C ILE A 191 -2.01 11.74 5.61
N LEU A 192 -2.75 12.44 4.72
CA LEU A 192 -3.92 11.86 4.06
C LEU A 192 -3.57 10.68 3.15
N ASP A 193 -2.51 10.79 2.33
CA ASP A 193 -2.11 9.70 1.44
C ASP A 193 -1.63 8.48 2.23
N ASP A 194 -0.94 8.67 3.37
CA ASP A 194 -0.55 7.57 4.25
C ASP A 194 -1.79 6.93 4.94
N THR A 195 -2.71 7.75 5.43
CA THR A 195 -3.95 7.26 6.05
C THR A 195 -4.80 6.48 5.06
N CYS A 196 -5.05 7.01 3.86
CA CYS A 196 -5.83 6.33 2.83
C CYS A 196 -5.19 5.00 2.37
N ARG A 197 -3.86 4.86 2.42
CA ARG A 197 -3.17 3.60 2.13
C ARG A 197 -3.36 2.56 3.24
N ASN A 198 -3.48 3.01 4.48
CA ASN A 198 -3.58 2.14 5.66
C ASN A 198 -5.04 1.77 6.00
N LEU A 199 -6.03 2.50 5.46
CA LEU A 199 -7.45 2.19 5.64
C LEU A 199 -7.89 1.03 4.74
N PHE A 200 -8.72 0.15 5.30
CA PHE A 200 -9.37 -0.95 4.59
C PHE A 200 -10.89 -0.73 4.54
N ASP A 201 -11.56 -1.36 3.58
CA ASP A 201 -13.02 -1.26 3.42
C ASP A 201 -13.76 -1.89 4.61
N GLY A 202 -14.72 -1.17 5.18
CA GLY A 202 -15.45 -1.59 6.38
C GLY A 202 -14.78 -1.19 7.71
N VAL A 203 -13.80 -0.29 7.70
CA VAL A 203 -13.22 0.30 8.91
C VAL A 203 -14.30 1.03 9.74
N LYS A 204 -14.22 0.97 11.07
CA LYS A 204 -15.17 1.70 11.93
C LYS A 204 -14.82 3.18 11.97
N GLU A 205 -15.83 4.05 12.06
CA GLU A 205 -15.62 5.52 12.08
C GLU A 205 -14.65 5.97 13.18
N ARG A 206 -14.74 5.36 14.37
CA ARG A 206 -13.83 5.66 15.49
C ARG A 206 -12.37 5.29 15.18
N ASP A 207 -12.15 4.23 14.39
CA ASP A 207 -10.82 3.72 14.06
C ASP A 207 -10.16 4.60 12.97
N VAL A 208 -10.95 5.32 12.16
CA VAL A 208 -10.44 6.28 11.15
C VAL A 208 -9.69 7.44 11.80
N SER A 209 -10.21 7.96 12.92
CA SER A 209 -9.55 9.05 13.66
C SER A 209 -8.21 8.57 14.25
N GLN A 210 -8.18 7.36 14.78
CA GLN A 210 -6.95 6.74 15.28
C GLN A 210 -5.94 6.50 14.15
N ALA A 211 -6.39 6.11 12.96
CA ALA A 211 -5.53 5.92 11.80
C ALA A 211 -4.81 7.22 11.39
N LEU A 212 -5.52 8.36 11.42
CA LEU A 212 -4.91 9.68 11.15
C LEU A 212 -3.78 10.01 12.12
N VAL A 213 -4.01 9.77 13.41
CA VAL A 213 -2.99 10.01 14.46
C VAL A 213 -1.78 9.11 14.24
N MET A 214 -1.99 7.83 13.91
CA MET A 214 -0.89 6.91 13.61
C MET A 214 -0.11 7.31 12.36
N SER A 215 -0.79 7.72 11.28
CA SER A 215 -0.14 8.24 10.07
C SER A 215 0.65 9.53 10.32
N ALA A 216 0.15 10.44 11.15
CA ALA A 216 0.92 11.63 11.53
C ALA A 216 2.14 11.25 12.37
N ARG A 217 2.01 10.27 13.27
CA ARG A 217 3.10 9.80 14.14
C ARG A 217 4.26 9.18 13.37
N THR A 218 4.00 8.40 12.32
CA THR A 218 5.07 7.79 11.50
C THR A 218 5.90 8.83 10.76
N LEU A 219 5.34 10.01 10.50
CA LEU A 219 6.03 11.12 9.83
C LEU A 219 6.95 11.93 10.78
N ILE A 220 6.86 11.73 12.09
CA ILE A 220 7.72 12.40 13.08
C ILE A 220 9.20 12.07 12.85
N GLU A 221 9.51 10.84 12.41
CA GLU A 221 10.88 10.44 12.11
C GLU A 221 11.48 11.21 10.93
N LYS A 222 10.64 11.71 10.02
CA LYS A 222 11.07 12.50 8.86
C LYS A 222 11.16 13.98 9.19
N GLU A 223 10.20 14.50 9.92
CA GLU A 223 10.08 15.92 10.27
C GLU A 223 9.47 16.07 11.68
N PRO A 224 10.21 16.61 12.67
CA PRO A 224 9.75 16.72 14.06
C PRO A 224 8.43 17.49 14.24
N ASN A 225 8.13 18.46 13.38
CA ASN A 225 6.90 19.26 13.48
C ASN A 225 5.62 18.42 13.32
N TYR A 226 5.68 17.22 12.73
CA TYR A 226 4.54 16.29 12.71
C TYR A 226 4.12 15.85 14.13
N SER A 227 4.98 15.99 15.14
CA SER A 227 4.62 15.71 16.53
C SER A 227 3.51 16.63 17.03
N HIS A 228 3.54 17.92 16.65
CA HIS A 228 2.47 18.85 16.96
C HIS A 228 1.20 18.56 16.17
N ALA A 229 1.33 18.19 14.89
CA ALA A 229 0.18 17.78 14.08
C ALA A 229 -0.51 16.54 14.67
N ALA A 230 0.26 15.51 15.05
CA ALA A 230 -0.25 14.30 15.68
C ALA A 230 -0.94 14.60 17.03
N ALA A 231 -0.37 15.49 17.85
CA ALA A 231 -0.99 15.93 19.10
C ALA A 231 -2.34 16.62 18.85
N ARG A 232 -2.42 17.51 17.85
CA ARG A 232 -3.66 18.22 17.51
C ARG A 232 -4.75 17.28 16.97
N LEU A 233 -4.37 16.27 16.19
CA LEU A 233 -5.28 15.21 15.75
C LEU A 233 -5.80 14.37 16.91
N LEU A 234 -4.92 14.00 17.85
CA LEU A 234 -5.30 13.28 19.06
C LEU A 234 -6.21 14.13 19.97
N MET A 235 -5.93 15.43 20.08
CA MET A 235 -6.74 16.38 20.84
C MET A 235 -8.18 16.41 20.34
N ASP A 236 -8.42 16.33 19.02
CA ASP A 236 -9.78 16.26 18.47
C ASP A 236 -10.56 15.05 19.00
N MET A 237 -9.90 13.89 19.11
CA MET A 237 -10.50 12.69 19.69
C MET A 237 -10.84 12.89 21.17
N LEU A 238 -9.89 13.40 21.95
CA LEU A 238 -10.06 13.66 23.38
C LEU A 238 -11.19 14.66 23.65
N ARG A 239 -11.32 15.71 22.84
CA ARG A 239 -12.40 16.69 22.97
C ARG A 239 -13.77 16.08 22.74
N ARG A 240 -13.93 15.27 21.68
CA ARG A 240 -15.21 14.60 21.40
C ARG A 240 -15.58 13.63 22.52
N GLU A 241 -14.61 12.89 23.05
CA GLU A 241 -14.83 11.98 24.18
C GLU A 241 -15.24 12.76 25.45
N ALA A 242 -14.48 13.80 25.78
CA ALA A 242 -14.72 14.65 26.96
C ALA A 242 -16.09 15.35 26.91
N LEU A 243 -16.43 15.97 25.78
CA LEU A 243 -17.73 16.62 25.58
C LEU A 243 -18.87 15.59 25.58
N GLY A 244 -18.67 14.45 24.92
CA GLY A 244 -19.64 13.35 24.87
C GLY A 244 -19.97 12.79 26.25
N PHE A 245 -18.98 12.68 27.14
CA PHE A 245 -19.17 12.22 28.51
C PHE A 245 -20.11 13.13 29.33
N LEU A 246 -20.07 14.43 29.07
CA LEU A 246 -20.95 15.42 29.72
C LEU A 246 -22.27 15.64 28.96
N ALA A 247 -22.57 14.81 27.94
CA ALA A 247 -23.71 14.97 27.04
C ALA A 247 -23.79 16.36 26.38
N MET A 248 -22.62 16.99 26.17
CA MET A 248 -22.50 18.23 25.42
C MET A 248 -22.42 17.94 23.92
N ASP A 249 -22.69 18.94 23.09
CA ASP A 249 -22.65 18.79 21.63
C ASP A 249 -21.23 18.44 21.14
N THR A 250 -21.12 17.36 20.37
CA THR A 250 -19.87 16.80 19.83
C THR A 250 -19.74 17.00 18.32
N SER A 251 -20.72 17.64 17.67
CA SER A 251 -20.82 17.70 16.21
C SER A 251 -19.66 18.46 15.56
N VAL A 252 -19.16 19.51 16.22
CA VAL A 252 -18.01 20.30 15.77
C VAL A 252 -17.26 20.80 17.02
N ALA A 253 -16.13 20.17 17.31
CA ALA A 253 -15.24 20.51 18.42
C ALA A 253 -13.85 20.88 17.88
N THR A 254 -13.83 21.77 16.88
CA THR A 254 -12.58 22.27 16.32
C THR A 254 -11.84 23.13 17.34
N GLN A 255 -10.56 23.37 17.11
CA GLN A 255 -9.75 24.21 17.99
C GLN A 255 -10.37 25.61 18.20
N ALA A 256 -10.96 26.18 17.15
CA ALA A 256 -11.55 27.51 17.18
C ALA A 256 -12.84 27.54 18.02
N GLU A 257 -13.72 26.55 17.84
CA GLU A 257 -15.01 26.48 18.55
C GLU A 257 -14.85 26.18 20.03
N MET A 258 -13.75 25.53 20.43
CA MET A 258 -13.45 25.30 21.83
C MET A 258 -13.23 26.57 22.64
N GLY A 259 -12.88 27.69 21.99
CA GLY A 259 -12.72 28.96 22.68
C GLY A 259 -13.94 29.40 23.46
N GLU A 260 -15.13 29.13 22.92
CA GLU A 260 -16.40 29.48 23.55
C GLU A 260 -16.89 28.38 24.50
N ARG A 261 -16.48 27.12 24.26
CA ARG A 261 -16.97 25.94 24.99
C ARG A 261 -16.16 25.59 26.24
N TYR A 262 -14.88 25.99 26.33
CA TYR A 262 -14.01 25.62 27.46
C TYR A 262 -14.57 26.05 28.82
N SER A 263 -15.12 27.27 28.90
CA SER A 263 -15.67 27.80 30.16
C SER A 263 -16.89 27.00 30.62
N GLU A 264 -17.80 26.68 29.70
CA GLU A 264 -18.99 25.87 30.00
C GLU A 264 -18.60 24.43 30.36
N TYR A 265 -17.72 23.82 29.56
CA TYR A 265 -17.19 22.48 29.82
C TYR A 265 -16.54 22.40 31.20
N PHE A 266 -15.70 23.36 31.57
CA PHE A 266 -15.03 23.39 32.86
C PHE A 266 -16.03 23.40 34.03
N ALA A 267 -17.05 24.26 33.97
CA ALA A 267 -18.07 24.32 35.01
C ALA A 267 -18.84 23.01 35.15
N ASN A 268 -19.21 22.39 34.04
CA ASN A 268 -19.93 21.10 34.01
C ASN A 268 -19.03 19.95 34.48
N TYR A 269 -17.76 19.94 34.10
CA TYR A 269 -16.76 18.96 34.50
C TYR A 269 -16.54 18.97 36.02
N ILE A 270 -16.34 20.15 36.64
CA ILE A 270 -16.14 20.26 38.09
C ILE A 270 -17.34 19.73 38.86
N LYS A 271 -18.56 20.08 38.44
CA LYS A 271 -19.81 19.57 39.07
C LYS A 271 -19.91 18.06 38.92
N ARG A 272 -19.74 17.54 37.70
CA ARG A 272 -19.85 16.10 37.44
C ARG A 272 -18.77 15.29 38.16
N GLY A 273 -17.53 15.78 38.20
CA GLY A 273 -16.43 15.13 38.92
C GLY A 273 -16.65 15.12 40.43
N ALA A 274 -17.28 16.16 40.99
CA ALA A 274 -17.66 16.21 42.40
C ALA A 274 -18.81 15.25 42.73
N ASP A 275 -19.80 15.11 41.83
CA ASP A 275 -20.91 14.16 41.97
C ASP A 275 -20.43 12.70 41.91
N LEU A 276 -19.41 12.43 41.10
CA LEU A 276 -18.78 11.11 40.96
C LEU A 276 -17.68 10.85 42.00
N GLU A 277 -17.44 11.77 42.94
CA GLU A 277 -16.42 11.69 43.99
C GLU A 277 -14.97 11.56 43.46
N LEU A 278 -14.73 11.96 42.21
CA LEU A 278 -13.40 12.04 41.59
C LEU A 278 -12.70 13.38 41.91
N LEU A 279 -13.48 14.39 42.30
CA LEU A 279 -13.01 15.72 42.68
C LEU A 279 -13.56 16.13 44.06
N ASP A 280 -12.81 16.96 44.79
CA ASP A 280 -13.26 17.52 46.06
C ASP A 280 -14.44 18.47 45.83
N LYS A 281 -15.55 18.26 46.55
CA LYS A 281 -16.77 19.08 46.47
C LYS A 281 -16.53 20.56 46.73
N ARG A 282 -15.48 20.93 47.49
CA ARG A 282 -15.09 22.33 47.72
C ARG A 282 -14.78 23.08 46.42
N LEU A 283 -14.35 22.39 45.36
CA LEU A 283 -14.10 23.00 44.05
C LEU A 283 -15.35 23.62 43.43
N THR A 284 -16.55 23.13 43.76
CA THR A 284 -17.82 23.68 43.29
C THR A 284 -18.18 25.03 43.91
N GLN A 285 -17.51 25.42 44.99
CA GLN A 285 -17.76 26.68 45.71
C GLN A 285 -17.00 27.88 45.11
N TYR A 286 -16.08 27.64 44.18
CA TYR A 286 -15.35 28.69 43.49
C TYR A 286 -16.22 29.38 42.42
N ASP A 287 -15.78 30.57 42.00
CA ASP A 287 -16.35 31.29 40.87
C ASP A 287 -15.94 30.61 39.54
N LEU A 288 -16.64 29.54 39.20
CA LEU A 288 -16.39 28.75 37.98
C LEU A 288 -16.52 29.58 36.69
N PRO A 289 -17.49 30.51 36.53
CA PRO A 289 -17.53 31.40 35.38
C PRO A 289 -16.26 32.24 35.23
N ARG A 290 -15.77 32.85 36.32
CA ARG A 290 -14.53 33.64 36.27
C ARG A 290 -13.30 32.80 35.95
N LEU A 291 -13.20 31.59 36.51
CA LEU A 291 -12.09 30.67 36.23
C LEU A 291 -12.14 30.12 34.80
N GLY A 292 -13.33 29.79 34.30
CA GLY A 292 -13.56 29.34 32.94
C GLY A 292 -13.16 30.40 31.90
N ALA A 293 -13.49 31.67 32.16
CA ALA A 293 -13.07 32.80 31.31
C ALA A 293 -11.55 33.05 31.31
N ALA A 294 -10.81 32.52 32.29
CA ALA A 294 -9.36 32.63 32.35
C ALA A 294 -8.63 31.51 31.57
N LEU A 295 -9.36 30.50 31.09
CA LEU A 295 -8.80 29.42 30.29
C LEU A 295 -8.32 29.95 28.93
N LYS A 296 -7.20 29.41 28.44
CA LYS A 296 -6.58 29.81 27.17
C LYS A 296 -6.50 28.60 26.24
N PRO A 297 -7.50 28.40 25.36
CA PRO A 297 -7.59 27.27 24.44
C PRO A 297 -6.36 27.16 23.53
N GLU A 298 -5.72 28.27 23.18
CA GLU A 298 -4.58 28.31 22.26
C GLU A 298 -3.38 27.53 22.80
N ARG A 299 -3.34 27.27 24.12
CA ARG A 299 -2.30 26.47 24.76
C ARG A 299 -2.37 24.99 24.39
N ASP A 300 -3.50 24.48 23.92
CA ASP A 300 -3.59 23.11 23.39
C ASP A 300 -2.62 22.89 22.22
N LEU A 301 -2.34 23.94 21.44
CA LEU A 301 -1.44 23.88 20.29
C LEU A 301 0.03 23.74 20.67
N GLN A 302 0.38 23.89 21.95
CA GLN A 302 1.74 23.80 22.47
C GLN A 302 2.15 22.35 22.76
N PHE A 303 1.18 21.43 22.87
CA PHE A 303 1.49 20.03 23.13
C PHE A 303 2.23 19.38 21.97
N THR A 304 3.22 18.55 22.33
CA THR A 304 3.80 17.54 21.45
C THR A 304 3.06 16.23 21.65
N TYR A 305 3.17 15.30 20.69
CA TYR A 305 2.42 14.04 20.75
C TYR A 305 2.72 13.20 22.01
N LEU A 306 3.96 13.24 22.52
CA LEU A 306 4.33 12.53 23.74
C LEU A 306 3.86 13.26 25.02
N GLY A 307 3.73 14.59 24.94
CA GLY A 307 3.33 15.41 26.08
C GLY A 307 1.82 15.45 26.32
N LEU A 308 1.03 15.03 25.33
CA LEU A 308 -0.42 14.89 25.41
C LEU A 308 -0.80 13.46 25.82
#